data_AF-A0A7I9VNQ3-F1
#
_entry.id   AF-A0A7I9VNQ3-F1
#
_cell.length_a   1.000
_cell.length_b   1.000
_cell.length_c   1.000
_cell.angle_alpha   90.00
_cell.angle_beta   90.00
_cell.angle_gamma   90.00
#
_symmetry.space_group_name_H-M   'P 1'
#
loop_
_entity.id
_entity.type
_entity.pdbx_description
1 polymer ?
#
loop_
_entity_poly.entity_id
_entity_poly.type
_entity_poly.pdbx_seq_one_letter_code
_entity_poly.pdbx_strand_id
1 'polypeptide(L)'
;MVDFENIDLAGVARLIQQHIPPGEPPVGYLRGRSYFRDVLVHALDCSDVEAEQLVDTLEMNGYLHFEGDPAERSVADSRWDIHVG
;
A
#
# COMPACT_ATOMS: atom_id res chain seq x y z
N MET A 1 -19.31 -5.77 4.06
CA MET A 1 -18.14 -6.50 4.60
C MET A 1 -17.37 -6.99 3.39
N VAL A 2 -16.12 -6.54 3.23
CA VAL A 2 -15.29 -6.85 2.07
C VAL A 2 -14.80 -8.29 2.22
N ASP A 3 -14.94 -9.10 1.17
CA ASP A 3 -14.47 -10.50 1.15
C ASP A 3 -13.00 -10.53 0.72
N PHE A 4 -12.09 -10.42 1.69
CA PHE A 4 -10.65 -10.34 1.42
C PHE A 4 -10.05 -11.64 0.87
N GLU A 5 -10.73 -12.79 1.03
CA GLU A 5 -10.25 -14.07 0.51
C GLU A 5 -10.37 -14.16 -1.02
N ASN A 6 -11.28 -13.39 -1.64
CA ASN A 6 -11.49 -13.38 -3.09
C ASN A 6 -11.21 -12.01 -3.74
N ILE A 7 -10.58 -11.09 -3.00
CA ILE A 7 -10.32 -9.75 -3.52
C ILE A 7 -9.26 -9.78 -4.64
N ASP A 8 -9.52 -9.04 -5.71
CA ASP A 8 -8.54 -8.87 -6.80
C ASP A 8 -7.40 -7.96 -6.35
N LEU A 9 -6.31 -8.55 -5.85
CA LEU A 9 -5.14 -7.82 -5.36
C LEU A 9 -4.51 -6.92 -6.43
N ALA A 10 -4.51 -7.34 -7.70
CA ALA A 10 -3.99 -6.51 -8.79
C ALA A 10 -4.91 -5.30 -9.04
N GLY A 11 -6.22 -5.50 -8.97
CA GLY A 11 -7.22 -4.43 -9.00
C GLY A 11 -7.03 -3.43 -7.86
N VAL A 12 -6.81 -3.91 -6.64
CA VAL A 12 -6.54 -3.07 -5.46
C VAL A 12 -5.23 -2.30 -5.63
N ALA A 13 -4.16 -2.93 -6.09
CA ALA A 13 -2.88 -2.26 -6.32
C ALA A 13 -2.99 -1.15 -7.38
N ARG A 14 -3.76 -1.38 -8.46
CA ARG A 14 -4.07 -0.33 -9.45
C ARG A 14 -4.88 0.80 -8.85
N LEU A 15 -5.82 0.49 -7.97
CA LEU A 15 -6.59 1.50 -7.24
C LEU A 15 -5.68 2.38 -6.39
N ILE A 16 -4.73 1.80 -5.65
CA ILE A 16 -3.75 2.56 -4.87
C ILE A 16 -2.91 3.45 -5.81
N GLN A 17 -2.41 2.89 -6.92
CA GLN A 17 -1.61 3.62 -7.89
C GLN A 17 -2.34 4.85 -8.46
N GLN A 18 -3.64 4.75 -8.72
CA GLN A 18 -4.46 5.87 -9.21
C GLN A 18 -4.63 7.01 -8.19
N HIS A 19 -4.47 6.71 -6.90
CA HIS A 19 -4.56 7.72 -5.84
C HIS A 19 -3.21 8.38 -5.53
N ILE A 20 -2.09 7.84 -6.01
CA ILE A 20 -0.77 8.45 -5.80
C ILE A 20 -0.60 9.60 -6.80
N PRO A 21 -0.35 10.84 -6.31
CA PRO A 21 -0.06 11.96 -7.20
C PRO A 21 1.20 11.68 -8.02
N PRO A 22 1.20 11.96 -9.34
CA PRO A 22 2.37 11.75 -10.17
C PRO A 22 3.56 12.58 -9.67
N GLY A 23 4.66 11.91 -9.33
CA GLY A 23 5.90 12.53 -8.85
C GLY A 23 6.05 12.63 -7.33
N GLU A 24 5.02 12.28 -6.55
CA GLU A 24 5.04 12.31 -5.08
C GLU A 24 4.58 10.97 -4.48
N PRO A 25 5.26 9.84 -4.78
CA PRO A 25 5.01 8.61 -4.05
C PRO A 25 5.34 8.82 -2.56
N PRO A 26 4.60 8.18 -1.65
CA PRO A 26 4.87 8.34 -0.23
C PRO A 26 6.30 7.84 0.08
N VAL A 27 7.02 8.61 0.89
CA VAL A 27 8.41 8.30 1.29
C VAL A 27 8.46 7.75 2.70
N GLY A 28 9.31 6.75 2.89
CA GLY A 28 9.51 6.05 4.15
C GLY A 28 8.48 4.95 4.39
N TYR A 29 8.91 3.89 5.07
CA TYR A 29 8.13 2.67 5.25
C TYR A 29 6.79 2.93 5.97
N LEU A 30 6.84 3.46 7.20
CA LEU A 30 5.63 3.68 8.02
C LEU A 30 4.66 4.71 7.42
N ARG A 31 5.21 5.74 6.76
CA ARG A 31 4.40 6.77 6.10
C ARG A 31 3.70 6.22 4.86
N GLY A 32 4.40 5.44 4.03
CA GLY A 32 3.79 4.75 2.90
C GLY A 32 2.70 3.78 3.33
N ARG A 33 2.95 2.96 4.35
CA ARG A 33 1.92 2.06 4.89
C ARG A 33 0.69 2.80 5.39
N SER A 34 0.88 3.87 6.17
CA SER A 34 -0.23 4.70 6.65
C SER A 34 -1.01 5.31 5.47
N TYR A 35 -0.31 5.81 4.46
CA TYR A 35 -0.91 6.36 3.25
C TYR A 35 -1.77 5.31 2.51
N PHE A 36 -1.23 4.11 2.27
CA PHE A 36 -1.96 3.05 1.60
C PHE A 36 -3.19 2.60 2.39
N ARG A 37 -3.06 2.46 3.72
CA ARG A 37 -4.20 2.15 4.59
C ARG A 37 -5.28 3.21 4.44
N ASP A 38 -4.94 4.49 4.55
CA ASP A 38 -5.92 5.58 4.49
C ASP A 38 -6.63 5.63 3.12
N VAL A 39 -5.90 5.36 2.02
CA VAL A 39 -6.47 5.20 0.66
C VAL A 39 -7.46 4.03 0.61
N LEU A 40 -7.11 2.88 1.18
CA LEU A 40 -7.95 1.68 1.14
C LEU A 40 -9.20 1.82 1.99
N VAL A 41 -9.08 2.42 3.19
CA VAL A 41 -10.23 2.77 4.05
C VAL A 41 -11.21 3.63 3.26
N HIS A 42 -10.71 4.68 2.60
CA HIS A 42 -11.56 5.59 1.84
C HIS A 42 -12.18 4.94 0.60
N ALA A 43 -11.41 4.17 -0.15
CA ALA A 43 -11.83 3.64 -1.44
C ALA A 43 -12.71 2.38 -1.34
N LEU A 44 -12.53 1.57 -0.30
CA LEU A 44 -13.26 0.32 -0.09
C LEU A 44 -14.32 0.41 1.03
N ASP A 45 -14.42 1.55 1.71
CA ASP A 45 -15.30 1.78 2.86
C ASP A 45 -15.14 0.67 3.93
N CYS A 46 -13.89 0.30 4.20
CA CYS A 46 -13.51 -0.73 5.17
C CYS A 46 -12.90 -0.10 6.44
N SER A 47 -12.76 -0.91 7.49
CA SER A 47 -12.11 -0.46 8.72
C SER A 47 -10.59 -0.33 8.57
N ASP A 48 -9.95 0.45 9.45
CA ASP A 48 -8.48 0.58 9.50
C ASP A 48 -7.77 -0.77 9.62
N VAL A 49 -8.33 -1.71 10.40
CA VAL A 49 -7.76 -3.03 10.62
C VAL A 49 -7.81 -3.87 9.35
N GLU A 50 -8.92 -3.82 8.62
CA GLU A 50 -9.09 -4.50 7.34
C GLU A 50 -8.15 -3.92 6.28
N ALA A 51 -8.04 -2.59 6.22
CA ALA A 51 -7.12 -1.91 5.31
C ALA A 51 -5.65 -2.25 5.61
N GLU A 52 -5.24 -2.28 6.88
CA GLU A 52 -3.87 -2.65 7.27
C GLU A 52 -3.53 -4.10 6.88
N GLN A 53 -4.46 -5.03 7.09
CA GLN A 53 -4.28 -6.42 6.63
C GLN A 53 -4.15 -6.52 5.11
N LEU A 54 -4.86 -5.68 4.37
CA LEU A 54 -4.75 -5.64 2.91
C LEU A 54 -3.42 -5.04 2.46
N VAL A 55 -2.90 -4.01 3.15
CA VAL A 55 -1.54 -3.49 2.91
C VAL A 55 -0.50 -4.60 3.12
N ASP A 56 -0.56 -5.34 4.24
CA ASP A 56 0.31 -6.49 4.50
C ASP A 56 0.22 -7.54 3.39
N THR A 57 -1.00 -7.85 2.95
CA THR A 57 -1.23 -8.85 1.90
C THR A 57 -0.65 -8.40 0.57
N LEU A 58 -0.84 -7.14 0.18
CA LEU A 58 -0.29 -6.59 -1.06
C LEU A 58 1.24 -6.54 -1.02
N GLU A 59 1.84 -6.18 0.12
CA GLU A 59 3.29 -6.18 0.33
C GLU A 59 3.86 -7.61 0.24
N MET A 60 3.26 -8.57 0.94
CA MET A 60 3.67 -9.98 0.93
C MET A 60 3.57 -10.61 -0.46
N ASN A 61 2.61 -10.18 -1.28
CA ASN A 61 2.45 -10.64 -2.66
C ASN A 61 3.25 -9.81 -3.69
N GLY A 62 4.02 -8.82 -3.24
CA GLY A 62 4.92 -8.02 -4.08
C GLY A 62 4.27 -6.92 -4.92
N TYR A 63 2.99 -6.62 -4.66
CA TYR A 63 2.28 -5.50 -5.30
C TYR A 63 2.72 -4.15 -4.75
N LEU A 64 3.03 -4.08 -3.45
CA LEU A 64 3.64 -2.93 -2.81
C LEU A 64 5.07 -3.30 -2.45
N HIS A 65 6.05 -2.57 -2.98
CA HIS A 65 7.45 -2.84 -2.74
C HIS A 65 8.14 -1.61 -2.16
N PHE A 66 8.67 -1.72 -0.94
CA PHE A 66 9.50 -0.67 -0.36
C PHE A 66 10.94 -0.84 -0.87
N GLU A 67 11.48 0.18 -1.54
CA GLU A 67 12.83 0.12 -2.12
C GLU A 67 13.96 0.24 -1.08
N GLY A 68 13.63 0.64 0.16
CA GLY A 68 14.58 0.78 1.26
C GLY A 68 14.60 -0.43 2.20
N ASP A 69 15.48 -0.39 3.20
CA ASP A 69 15.46 -1.36 4.31
C ASP A 69 14.53 -0.88 5.43
N PRO A 70 13.41 -1.57 5.72
CA PRO A 70 12.50 -1.19 6.80
C PRO A 70 13.12 -1.30 8.21
N ALA A 71 14.22 -2.03 8.38
CA ALA A 71 14.97 -2.13 9.64
C ALA A 71 15.92 -0.94 9.86
N GLU A 72 16.28 -0.20 8.81
CA GLU A 72 17.14 0.97 8.91
C GLU A 72 16.33 2.26 9.09
N ARG A 73 16.50 2.93 10.25
CA ARG A 73 15.86 4.23 10.50
C ARG A 73 16.32 5.35 9.55
N SER A 74 17.46 5.17 8.87
CA SER A 74 18.10 6.19 8.03
C SER A 74 17.55 6.27 6.60
N VAL A 75 16.66 5.37 6.18
CA VAL A 75 16.05 5.35 4.84
C VAL A 75 14.65 5.97 4.81
N ALA A 76 14.42 7.00 5.62
CA ALA A 76 13.14 7.73 5.68
C ALA A 76 12.72 8.36 4.34
N ASP A 77 13.63 8.51 3.38
CA ASP A 77 13.40 9.02 2.02
C ASP A 77 13.27 7.92 0.95
N SER A 78 13.38 6.65 1.32
CA SER A 78 13.18 5.55 0.35
C SER A 78 11.72 5.50 -0.10
N ARG A 79 11.54 5.12 -1.36
CA ARG A 79 10.25 5.18 -2.04
C ARG A 79 9.57 3.82 -2.03
N TRP A 80 8.31 3.85 -2.42
CA TRP A 80 7.53 2.67 -2.73
C TRP A 80 7.35 2.55 -4.23
N ASP A 81 7.52 1.34 -4.74
CA ASP A 81 7.12 0.93 -6.07
C ASP A 81 5.82 0.12 -6.00
N ILE A 82 4.98 0.26 -7.03
CA ILE A 82 3.74 -0.50 -7.16
C ILE A 82 3.81 -1.34 -8.44
N HIS A 83 3.97 -2.64 -8.26
CA HIS A 83 4.02 -3.59 -9.37
C HIS A 83 2.62 -4.08 -9.72
N VAL A 84 2.07 -3.56 -10.81
CA VAL A 84 0.83 -4.04 -11.41
C VAL A 84 1.16 -4.56 -12.81
N GLY A 85 1.25 -5.89 -12.94
CA GLY A 85 1.47 -6.58 -14.22
C GLY A 85 0.37 -6.29 -15.24
#